data_AF-A0A2N3APQ3-F1
#
_entry.id   AF-A0A2N3APQ3-F1
#
_cell.length_a   1.000
_cell.length_b   1.000
_cell.length_c   1.000
_cell.angle_alpha   90.00
_cell.angle_beta   90.00
_cell.angle_gamma   90.00
#
_symmetry.space_group_name_H-M   'P 1'
#
loop_
_entity.id
_entity.type
_entity.pdbx_description
1 polymer ?
#
loop_
_entity_poly.entity_id
_entity_poly.type
_entity_poly.pdbx_seq_one_letter_code
_entity_poly.pdbx_strand_id
1 'polypeptide(L)'
;MESLSENQELAMHSLVTIKGRSYHIPMIDFSLDEEFSIAVYHRMGMYISKKILLQTLFYSSGRSYHAYSLNLLSPKQWLEFMGRLLLINPPNNSSVIDTRWIGHRLIGGFSSLRWSNNTDQYLAMPKKIKFP
;
A
#
# COMPACT_ATOMS: atom_id res chain seq x y z
N MET A 1 18.28 -5.65 -8.87
CA MET A 1 17.45 -6.81 -8.47
C MET A 1 18.14 -8.14 -8.78
N GLU A 2 19.37 -8.10 -9.30
CA GLU A 2 20.18 -9.27 -9.70
C GLU A 2 20.90 -9.96 -8.52
N SER A 3 20.45 -9.79 -7.28
CA SER A 3 21.15 -10.27 -6.08
C SER A 3 20.26 -10.96 -5.05
N LEU A 4 19.02 -11.32 -5.39
CA LEU A 4 18.17 -12.12 -4.50
C LEU A 4 18.52 -13.59 -4.70
N SER A 5 18.77 -14.31 -3.60
CA SER A 5 18.92 -15.77 -3.66
C SER A 5 17.58 -16.43 -3.99
N GLU A 6 17.62 -17.69 -4.41
CA GLU A 6 16.42 -18.49 -4.63
C GLU A 6 15.49 -18.40 -3.41
N ASN A 7 14.19 -18.23 -3.66
CA ASN A 7 13.14 -18.08 -2.66
C ASN A 7 13.21 -16.82 -1.77
N GLN A 8 14.02 -15.82 -2.13
CA GLN A 8 14.01 -14.53 -1.45
C GLN A 8 13.17 -13.50 -2.18
N GLU A 9 12.46 -12.67 -1.42
CA GLU A 9 11.74 -11.51 -1.93
C GLU A 9 12.21 -10.23 -1.25
N LEU A 10 12.23 -9.15 -2.00
CA LEU A 10 12.45 -7.78 -1.55
C LEU A 10 11.10 -7.14 -1.20
N ALA A 11 11.04 -6.49 -0.05
CA ALA A 11 9.92 -5.63 0.33
C ALA A 11 10.43 -4.24 0.75
N MET A 12 9.65 -3.21 0.43
CA MET A 12 9.93 -1.85 0.88
C MET A 12 9.24 -1.60 2.22
N HIS A 13 10.01 -1.16 3.20
CA HIS A 13 9.48 -0.73 4.49
C HIS A 13 9.09 0.75 4.44
N SER A 14 7.99 1.11 5.10
CA SER A 14 7.53 2.50 5.12
C SER A 14 8.39 3.41 5.99
N LEU A 15 9.00 2.86 7.04
CA LEU A 15 9.69 3.64 8.05
C LEU A 15 11.00 4.18 7.48
N VAL A 16 11.14 5.49 7.49
CA VAL A 16 12.34 6.20 7.04
C VAL A 16 12.78 7.20 8.09
N THR A 17 14.09 7.42 8.21
CA THR A 17 14.66 8.40 9.15
C THR A 17 15.35 9.52 8.37
N ILE A 18 14.93 10.76 8.63
CA ILE A 18 15.48 11.96 7.99
C ILE A 18 15.95 12.88 9.10
N LYS A 19 17.27 13.15 9.15
CA LYS A 19 17.89 14.03 10.16
C LYS A 19 17.46 13.68 11.60
N GLY A 20 17.47 12.38 11.92
CA GLY A 20 17.09 11.85 13.24
C GLY A 20 15.59 11.82 13.54
N ARG A 21 14.72 12.20 12.59
CA ARG A 21 13.26 12.12 12.74
C ARG A 21 12.68 10.99 11.91
N SER A 22 11.79 10.22 12.53
CA SER A 22 11.10 9.11 11.86
C SER A 22 9.86 9.59 11.11
N TYR A 23 9.66 9.03 9.92
CA TYR A 23 8.51 9.22 9.07
C TYR A 23 8.08 7.90 8.45
N HIS A 24 6.86 7.87 7.93
CA HIS A 24 6.33 6.76 7.14
C HIS A 24 6.00 7.21 5.73
N ILE A 25 6.41 6.40 4.76
CA ILE A 25 5.85 6.40 3.41
C ILE A 25 4.43 5.79 3.52
N PRO A 26 3.35 6.51 3.13
CA PRO A 26 2.03 5.92 3.07
C PRO A 26 2.02 4.80 2.04
N MET A 27 1.61 3.63 2.48
CA MET A 27 1.54 2.41 1.67
C MET A 27 0.12 1.85 1.77
N ILE A 28 -0.34 1.16 0.74
CA ILE A 28 -1.65 0.49 0.74
C ILE A 28 -1.51 -0.88 0.09
N ASP A 29 -1.96 -1.91 0.80
CA ASP A 29 -2.20 -3.24 0.23
C ASP A 29 -3.69 -3.41 -0.08
N PHE A 30 -4.01 -3.76 -1.32
CA PHE A 30 -5.39 -3.88 -1.78
C PHE A 30 -5.83 -5.34 -1.80
N SER A 31 -7.09 -5.58 -1.46
CA SER A 31 -7.73 -6.90 -1.49
C SER A 31 -8.81 -6.98 -2.58
N LEU A 32 -8.54 -6.37 -3.74
CA LEU A 32 -9.52 -6.27 -4.82
C LEU A 32 -9.64 -7.60 -5.58
N ASP A 33 -10.88 -8.07 -5.74
CA ASP A 33 -11.21 -9.22 -6.59
C ASP A 33 -11.24 -8.85 -8.08
N GLU A 34 -11.50 -7.58 -8.37
CA GLU A 34 -11.60 -7.00 -9.71
C GLU A 34 -10.51 -5.96 -9.96
N GLU A 35 -10.43 -5.45 -11.19
CA GLU A 35 -9.48 -4.40 -11.53
C GLU A 35 -9.70 -3.11 -10.73
N PHE A 36 -8.60 -2.43 -10.41
CA PHE A 36 -8.65 -1.13 -9.75
C PHE A 36 -9.40 -0.10 -10.61
N SER A 37 -10.52 0.42 -10.10
CA SER A 37 -11.46 1.26 -10.87
C SER A 37 -11.55 2.71 -10.37
N ILE A 38 -12.18 3.59 -11.17
CA ILE A 38 -12.45 4.99 -10.78
C ILE A 38 -13.35 5.10 -9.55
N ALA A 39 -14.27 4.16 -9.36
CA ALA A 39 -15.12 4.09 -8.17
C ALA A 39 -14.30 3.81 -6.91
N VAL A 40 -13.30 2.92 -6.99
CA VAL A 40 -12.35 2.67 -5.90
C VAL A 40 -11.59 3.93 -5.55
N TYR A 41 -11.04 4.63 -6.56
CA TYR A 41 -10.31 5.87 -6.35
C TYR A 41 -11.16 6.97 -5.69
N HIS A 42 -12.39 7.18 -6.17
CA HIS A 42 -13.32 8.13 -5.54
C HIS A 42 -13.63 7.76 -4.09
N ARG A 43 -13.83 6.47 -3.80
CA ARG A 43 -14.07 6.00 -2.43
C ARG A 43 -12.87 6.27 -1.53
N MET A 44 -11.66 6.01 -1.99
CA MET A 44 -10.44 6.35 -1.26
C MET A 44 -10.40 7.86 -0.93
N GLY A 45 -10.79 8.71 -1.89
CA GLY A 45 -10.85 10.16 -1.72
C GLY A 45 -11.84 10.67 -0.65
N MET A 46 -12.79 9.85 -0.22
CA MET A 46 -13.71 10.21 0.89
C MET A 46 -13.02 10.14 2.25
N TYR A 47 -11.99 9.29 2.40
CA TYR A 47 -11.37 8.99 3.69
C TYR A 47 -9.91 9.43 3.78
N ILE A 48 -9.19 9.45 2.65
CA ILE A 48 -7.79 9.86 2.55
C ILE A 48 -7.71 11.32 2.10
N SER A 49 -6.79 12.10 2.69
CA SER A 49 -6.60 13.49 2.29
C SER A 49 -6.20 13.62 0.81
N LYS A 50 -6.74 14.64 0.14
CA LYS A 50 -6.43 14.95 -1.26
C LYS A 50 -4.92 15.07 -1.52
N LYS A 51 -4.17 15.63 -0.55
CA LYS A 51 -2.70 15.75 -0.62
C LYS A 51 -2.03 14.37 -0.78
N ILE A 52 -2.38 13.39 0.07
CA ILE A 52 -1.83 12.03 -0.02
C ILE A 52 -2.25 11.37 -1.33
N LEU A 53 -3.54 11.42 -1.66
CA LEU A 53 -4.10 10.71 -2.81
C LEU A 53 -3.50 11.19 -4.14
N LEU A 54 -3.37 12.51 -4.35
CA LEU A 54 -2.78 13.07 -5.58
C LEU A 54 -1.30 12.72 -5.78
N GLN A 55 -0.58 12.36 -4.71
CA GLN A 55 0.80 11.92 -4.77
C GLN A 55 0.95 10.41 -4.63
N THR A 56 -0.15 9.66 -4.76
CA THR A 56 -0.16 8.21 -4.68
C THR A 56 0.09 7.61 -6.05
N LEU A 57 1.06 6.70 -6.12
CA LEU A 57 1.37 5.89 -7.29
C LEU A 57 0.84 4.48 -7.07
N PHE A 58 0.16 3.94 -8.07
CA PHE A 58 -0.47 2.62 -8.02
C PHE A 58 0.29 1.62 -8.90
N TYR A 59 0.37 0.38 -8.44
CA TYR A 59 1.10 -0.70 -9.09
C TYR A 59 0.25 -1.97 -9.08
N SER A 60 0.27 -2.72 -10.18
CA SER A 60 -0.31 -4.06 -10.28
C SER A 60 0.81 -5.09 -10.42
N SER A 61 0.64 -6.23 -9.76
CA SER A 61 1.53 -7.40 -9.87
C SER A 61 0.77 -8.66 -10.34
N GLY A 62 -0.25 -8.46 -11.18
CA GLY A 62 -1.19 -9.50 -11.60
C GLY A 62 -2.43 -9.47 -10.71
N ARG A 63 -2.47 -10.32 -9.69
CA ARG A 63 -3.61 -10.49 -8.77
C ARG A 63 -3.59 -9.60 -7.52
N SER A 64 -2.68 -8.64 -7.46
CA SER A 64 -2.52 -7.77 -6.30
C SER A 64 -2.16 -6.37 -6.75
N TYR A 65 -2.76 -5.39 -6.08
CA TYR A 65 -2.47 -3.98 -6.27
C TYR A 65 -1.78 -3.44 -5.02
N HIS A 66 -0.81 -2.57 -5.23
CA HIS A 66 -0.10 -1.84 -4.18
C HIS A 66 -0.09 -0.36 -4.50
N ALA A 67 -0.11 0.49 -3.48
CA ALA A 67 0.08 1.92 -3.67
C ALA A 67 1.07 2.54 -2.69
N TYR A 68 1.73 3.61 -3.14
CA TYR A 68 2.76 4.34 -2.40
C TYR A 68 2.57 5.84 -2.61
N SER A 69 2.48 6.61 -1.53
CA SER A 69 2.41 8.07 -1.62
C SER A 69 3.78 8.71 -1.36
N LEU A 70 4.08 9.78 -2.10
CA LEU A 70 5.34 10.54 -1.92
C LEU A 70 5.31 11.48 -0.71
N ASN A 71 4.12 11.71 -0.12
CA ASN A 71 3.98 12.55 1.07
C ASN A 71 4.27 11.76 2.35
N LEU A 72 5.43 12.01 2.95
CA LEU A 72 5.79 11.41 4.24
C LEU A 72 4.85 11.83 5.38
N LEU A 73 4.54 10.88 6.26
CA LEU A 73 3.72 11.08 7.45
C LEU A 73 4.58 10.95 8.71
N SER A 74 4.31 11.78 9.71
CA SER A 74 4.77 11.49 11.08
C SER A 74 4.13 10.19 11.60
N PRO A 75 4.68 9.55 12.64
CA PRO A 75 4.10 8.33 13.22
C PRO A 75 2.62 8.48 13.60
N LYS A 76 2.23 9.63 14.18
CA LYS A 76 0.83 9.94 14.51
C LYS A 76 -0.06 10.01 13.27
N GLN A 77 0.39 10.70 12.22
CA GLN A 77 -0.35 10.80 10.96
C GLN A 77 -0.44 9.46 10.24
N TRP A 78 0.58 8.60 10.36
CA TRP A 78 0.55 7.25 9.81
C TRP A 78 -0.50 6.39 10.52
N LEU A 79 -0.60 6.43 11.85
CA LEU A 79 -1.67 5.73 12.59
C LEU A 79 -3.07 6.21 12.15
N GLU A 80 -3.25 7.52 12.01
CA GLU A 80 -4.52 8.08 11.50
C GLU A 80 -4.81 7.61 10.07
N PHE A 81 -3.80 7.60 9.19
CA PHE A 81 -3.91 7.09 7.84
C PHE A 81 -4.33 5.62 7.81
N MET A 82 -3.69 4.76 8.61
CA MET A 82 -4.04 3.34 8.72
C MET A 82 -5.47 3.13 9.21
N GLY A 83 -5.92 3.94 10.18
CA GLY A 83 -7.32 3.91 10.65
C GLY A 83 -8.31 4.34 9.57
N ARG A 84 -7.99 5.38 8.80
CA ARG A 84 -8.81 5.83 7.65
C ARG A 84 -8.90 4.79 6.55
N LEU A 85 -7.85 4.00 6.31
CA LEU A 85 -7.89 2.91 5.35
C LEU A 85 -8.96 1.86 5.69
N LEU A 86 -9.19 1.58 6.98
CA LEU A 86 -10.25 0.65 7.40
C LEU A 86 -11.65 1.14 7.00
N LEU A 87 -11.87 2.46 7.00
CA LEU A 87 -13.16 3.06 6.65
C LEU A 87 -13.47 3.00 5.15
N ILE A 88 -12.47 2.71 4.30
CA ILE A 88 -12.65 2.54 2.85
C ILE A 88 -13.40 1.25 2.55
N ASN A 89 -13.31 0.24 3.43
CA ASN A 89 -14.03 -1.02 3.25
C ASN A 89 -15.49 -0.84 3.68
N PRO A 90 -16.45 -0.89 2.74
CA PRO A 90 -17.86 -0.87 3.08
C PRO A 90 -18.27 -2.10 3.90
N PRO A 91 -19.24 -1.96 4.81
CA PRO A 91 -19.90 -3.12 5.40
C PRO A 91 -20.58 -3.96 4.30
N ASN A 92 -20.50 -5.28 4.42
CA ASN A 92 -21.20 -6.27 3.58
C ASN A 92 -20.92 -6.20 2.08
N ASN A 93 -19.75 -5.69 1.67
CA ASN A 93 -19.36 -5.55 0.27
C ASN A 93 -17.91 -6.02 0.09
N SER A 94 -17.45 -6.14 -1.15
CA SER A 94 -16.07 -6.52 -1.45
C SER A 94 -15.08 -5.54 -0.82
N SER A 95 -14.05 -6.11 -0.18
CA SER A 95 -13.02 -5.33 0.52
C SER A 95 -12.10 -4.68 -0.51
N VAL A 96 -11.83 -3.40 -0.34
CA VAL A 96 -10.89 -2.66 -1.20
C VAL A 96 -9.48 -2.78 -0.64
N ILE A 97 -9.34 -2.66 0.68
CA ILE A 97 -8.07 -2.66 1.40
C ILE A 97 -7.94 -3.96 2.19
N ASP A 98 -6.75 -4.57 2.20
CA ASP A 98 -6.49 -5.72 3.06
C ASP A 98 -6.43 -5.27 4.54
N THR A 99 -7.49 -5.57 5.29
CA THR A 99 -7.63 -5.24 6.73
C THR A 99 -6.68 -6.05 7.61
N ARG A 100 -6.32 -7.27 7.21
CA ARG A 100 -5.35 -8.11 7.92
C ARG A 100 -3.96 -7.52 7.77
N TRP A 101 -3.62 -7.04 6.57
CA TRP A 101 -2.39 -6.30 6.33
C TRP A 101 -2.33 -5.07 7.25
N ILE A 102 -3.39 -4.25 7.33
CA ILE A 102 -3.46 -3.11 8.25
C ILE A 102 -3.16 -3.55 9.69
N GLY A 103 -3.83 -4.59 10.20
CA GLY A 103 -3.61 -5.11 11.54
C GLY A 103 -2.16 -5.51 11.80
N HIS A 104 -1.56 -6.31 10.91
CA HIS A 104 -0.15 -6.69 11.02
C HIS A 104 0.80 -5.49 10.98
N ARG A 105 0.52 -4.49 10.14
CA ARG A 105 1.38 -3.30 10.03
C ARG A 105 1.29 -2.43 11.28
N LEU A 106 0.09 -2.25 11.84
CA LEU A 106 -0.12 -1.54 13.10
C LEU A 106 0.65 -2.20 14.25
N ILE A 107 0.61 -3.53 14.36
CA ILE A 107 1.37 -4.28 15.37
C ILE A 107 2.88 -4.11 15.15
N GLY A 108 3.34 -4.22 13.91
CA GLY A 108 4.76 -4.08 13.56
C GLY A 108 5.31 -2.66 13.68
N GLY A 109 4.44 -1.64 13.73
CA GLY A 109 4.85 -0.24 13.78
C GLY A 109 5.43 0.29 12.46
N PHE A 110 5.26 -0.42 11.34
CA PHE A 110 5.62 0.02 9.99
C PHE A 110 4.87 -0.79 8.94
N SER A 111 4.64 -0.19 7.77
CA SER A 111 4.11 -0.88 6.59
C SER A 111 5.23 -1.55 5.80
N SER A 112 4.93 -2.67 5.16
CA SER A 112 5.85 -3.37 4.25
C SER A 112 5.05 -3.92 3.08
N LEU A 113 5.57 -3.74 1.87
CA LEU A 113 4.98 -4.21 0.62
C LEU A 113 6.07 -4.78 -0.29
N ARG A 114 5.78 -5.93 -0.91
CA ARG A 114 6.71 -6.62 -1.82
C ARG A 114 6.99 -5.79 -3.09
N TRP A 115 8.25 -5.82 -3.52
CA TRP A 115 8.74 -5.12 -4.72
C TRP A 115 9.48 -6.00 -5.75
N SER A 116 9.67 -7.29 -5.48
CA SER A 116 10.27 -8.27 -6.41
C SER A 116 9.32 -9.43 -6.69
N ASN A 117 9.68 -10.30 -7.63
CA ASN A 117 8.93 -11.50 -8.03
C ASN A 117 9.91 -12.64 -8.32
N ASN A 118 10.50 -13.20 -7.27
CA ASN A 118 11.59 -14.18 -7.34
C ASN A 118 11.20 -15.53 -6.70
N THR A 119 9.91 -15.70 -6.40
CA THR A 119 9.29 -16.94 -5.92
C THR A 119 8.05 -17.28 -6.76
N ASP A 120 7.65 -18.55 -6.79
CA ASP A 120 6.44 -19.01 -7.49
C ASP A 120 5.13 -18.55 -6.84
N GLN A 121 5.19 -17.96 -5.64
CA GLN A 121 4.02 -17.45 -4.94
C GLN A 121 3.34 -16.30 -5.71
N TYR A 122 4.08 -15.57 -6.54
CA TYR A 122 3.61 -14.33 -7.15
C TYR A 122 3.67 -14.38 -8.69
N LEU A 123 2.71 -13.71 -9.32
CA LEU A 123 2.49 -13.83 -10.76
C LEU A 123 3.39 -12.91 -11.60
N ALA A 124 3.75 -11.74 -11.05
CA ALA A 124 4.50 -10.75 -11.80
C ALA A 124 5.24 -9.75 -10.89
N MET A 125 6.24 -9.12 -11.50
CA MET A 125 6.86 -7.89 -11.01
C MET A 125 5.85 -6.73 -10.94
N PRO A 126 5.89 -5.87 -9.90
CA PRO A 126 5.05 -4.69 -9.83
C PRO A 126 5.26 -3.77 -11.04
N LYS A 127 4.18 -3.45 -11.74
CA LYS A 127 4.15 -2.50 -12.86
C LYS A 127 3.24 -1.33 -12.50
N LYS A 128 3.71 -0.11 -12.73
CA LYS A 128 2.92 1.10 -12.50
C LYS A 128 1.69 1.05 -13.40
N ILE A 129 0.50 1.20 -12.81
CA ILE A 129 -0.73 1.34 -13.60
C ILE A 129 -0.88 2.79 -14.05
N LYS A 130 -1.24 3.00 -15.32
CA LYS A 130 -1.66 4.31 -15.81
C LYS A 130 -3.09 4.49 -15.34
N PHE A 131 -3.27 5.35 -14.36
CA PHE A 131 -4.60 5.78 -13.96
C PHE A 131 -5.00 6.98 -14.83
N PRO A 132 -6.24 7.05 -15.34
CA PRO A 132 -6.75 8.22 -16.06
C PRO A 132 -6.81 9.48 -15.20
#